data_AF-A0AA88QP94-F1
#
_entry.id   AF-A0AA88QP94-F1
#
_cell.length_a   1.000
_cell.length_b   1.000
_cell.length_c   1.000
_cell.angle_alpha   90.00
_cell.angle_beta   90.00
_cell.angle_gamma   90.00
#
_symmetry.space_group_name_H-M   'P 1'
#
loop_
_entity.id
_entity.type
_entity.pdbx_description
1 polymer ?
#
loop_
_entity_poly.entity_id
_entity_poly.type
_entity_poly.pdbx_seq_one_letter_code
_entity_poly.pdbx_strand_id
1 'polypeptide(L)'
;MRSEATNQSPFEIAIGQQPLTPLALAGDYKGRSPLAAQVARSWNEQADVARSYLDKAGRKMKKWADKRRRPKEYNLGDMVMLKLLPQQFKSFRKVHKGLIRRYEGPFPIVAKVGKVSYRLELPPKLKIHPVFHVSLLKPHYDDKEDPSRGESHRAPTAVVRSYDKEAEYVLSDKIERRRVSQQRRIDIRNKHGEKLAGILHETGSTEIVIICHGYRSSKDRIPMVNLAAAFENEGISAFRFDFACNGDSEGSFQYGNYRREADDLHAVVHYFFAEKLSVAAIVGHSKGGNVVLLYASRYNDVHTVVNVSGRFDLRRGIEGRLGKDFIGRIKQNGSIDVRNRRGKIEYRVTEESLMDRLTTDMRAACQSIQQNCRVLTIHGSMDEMVPIEDAMEFAKYIHNHRLIVIQRADHEYTFHLDELASFVVDFVNKGSEHSLLSGRADEILRSRF
;
A
#
# COMPACT_ATOMS: atom_id res chain seq x y z
N MET A 1 -2.79 15.51 -32.34
CA MET A 1 -1.39 15.12 -32.08
C MET A 1 -0.88 14.36 -33.29
N ARG A 2 0.17 14.84 -33.93
CA ARG A 2 0.88 14.16 -35.03
C ARG A 2 2.15 13.53 -34.46
N SER A 3 2.55 12.37 -34.97
CA SER A 3 3.82 11.74 -34.62
C SER A 3 4.97 12.54 -35.25
N GLU A 4 6.03 12.84 -34.49
CA GLU A 4 7.21 13.52 -35.03
C GLU A 4 7.92 12.71 -36.13
N ALA A 5 7.89 11.38 -36.04
CA ALA A 5 8.59 10.51 -36.99
C ALA A 5 7.90 10.39 -38.35
N THR A 6 6.57 10.54 -38.41
CA THR A 6 5.78 10.39 -39.64
C THR A 6 5.08 11.67 -40.07
N ASN A 7 5.07 12.70 -39.22
CA ASN A 7 4.28 13.92 -39.33
C ASN A 7 2.78 13.70 -39.57
N GLN A 8 2.28 12.50 -39.26
CA GLN A 8 0.89 12.07 -39.42
C GLN A 8 0.32 11.64 -38.07
N SER A 9 -0.99 11.78 -37.86
CA SER A 9 -1.63 11.20 -36.67
C SER A 9 -1.82 9.69 -36.84
N PRO A 10 -1.98 8.94 -35.74
CA PRO A 10 -2.34 7.52 -35.81
C PRO A 10 -3.58 7.24 -36.67
N PHE A 11 -4.52 8.19 -36.76
CA PHE A 11 -5.71 8.06 -37.59
C PHE A 11 -5.39 8.26 -39.08
N GLU A 12 -4.60 9.27 -39.45
CA GLU A 12 -4.17 9.43 -40.85
C GLU A 12 -3.41 8.19 -41.35
N ILE A 13 -2.60 7.58 -40.49
CA ILE A 13 -1.86 6.35 -40.83
C ILE A 13 -2.80 5.15 -40.96
N ALA A 14 -3.77 5.00 -40.06
CA ALA A 14 -4.63 3.82 -40.03
C ALA A 14 -5.81 3.86 -41.02
N ILE A 15 -6.40 5.04 -41.23
CA ILE A 15 -7.65 5.22 -41.98
C ILE A 15 -7.54 6.28 -43.10
N GLY A 16 -6.36 6.84 -43.35
CA GLY A 16 -6.13 7.83 -44.40
C GLY A 16 -6.73 9.22 -44.15
N GLN A 17 -7.41 9.43 -43.02
CA GLN A 17 -8.08 10.69 -42.69
C GLN A 17 -8.06 10.97 -41.18
N GLN A 18 -8.09 12.26 -40.80
CA GLN A 18 -8.38 12.62 -39.41
C GLN A 18 -9.87 12.43 -39.13
N PRO A 19 -10.26 11.80 -38.00
CA PRO A 19 -11.64 11.80 -37.59
C PRO A 19 -12.08 13.24 -37.30
N LEU A 20 -13.19 13.65 -37.90
CA LEU A 20 -13.80 14.92 -37.59
C LEU A 20 -14.32 14.86 -36.15
N THR A 21 -13.77 15.71 -35.29
CA THR A 21 -14.28 15.83 -33.91
C THR A 21 -15.68 16.47 -33.96
N PRO A 22 -16.54 16.22 -32.96
CA PRO A 22 -17.84 16.88 -32.87
C PRO A 22 -17.74 18.43 -32.94
N LEU A 23 -16.62 19.00 -32.48
CA LEU A 23 -16.34 20.43 -32.58
C LEU A 23 -15.94 20.88 -34.00
N ALA A 24 -15.27 20.01 -34.77
CA ALA A 24 -14.89 20.27 -36.16
C ALA A 24 -16.08 20.18 -37.13
N LEU A 25 -17.12 19.44 -36.74
CA LEU A 25 -18.41 19.35 -37.44
C LEU A 25 -19.37 20.46 -37.06
N ALA A 26 -19.01 21.31 -36.09
CA ALA A 26 -19.84 22.43 -35.66
C ALA A 26 -19.89 23.60 -36.65
N GLY A 27 -19.22 23.49 -37.80
CA GLY A 27 -19.44 24.38 -38.93
C GLY A 27 -20.71 24.00 -39.70
N ASP A 28 -21.31 24.97 -40.40
CA ASP A 28 -22.47 24.70 -41.25
C ASP A 28 -22.14 23.65 -42.32
N TYR A 29 -22.86 22.53 -42.31
CA TYR A 29 -22.73 21.50 -43.33
C TYR A 29 -23.05 22.12 -44.71
N LYS A 30 -22.05 22.14 -45.62
CA LYS A 30 -22.18 22.70 -46.98
C LYS A 30 -22.46 21.66 -48.08
N GLY A 31 -22.70 20.40 -47.71
CA GLY A 31 -22.94 19.34 -48.68
C GLY A 31 -24.38 19.32 -49.19
N ARG A 32 -24.64 18.53 -50.25
CA ARG A 32 -25.96 18.47 -50.91
C ARG A 32 -26.94 17.44 -50.30
N SER A 33 -26.51 16.62 -49.33
CA SER A 33 -27.34 15.55 -48.76
C SER A 33 -28.23 16.05 -47.63
N PRO A 34 -29.57 15.95 -47.75
CA PRO A 34 -30.49 16.38 -46.69
C PRO A 34 -30.34 15.61 -45.38
N LEU A 35 -30.04 14.30 -45.47
CA LEU A 35 -29.86 13.43 -44.30
C LEU A 35 -28.60 13.81 -43.51
N ALA A 36 -27.50 14.08 -44.21
CA ALA A 36 -26.26 14.51 -43.58
C ALA A 36 -26.41 15.89 -42.92
N ALA A 37 -27.19 16.80 -43.52
CA ALA A 37 -27.52 18.09 -42.91
C ALA A 37 -28.34 17.92 -41.62
N GLN A 38 -29.27 16.96 -41.58
CA GLN A 38 -30.05 16.65 -40.37
C GLN A 38 -29.17 16.10 -39.24
N VAL A 39 -28.25 15.18 -39.55
CA VAL A 39 -27.30 14.63 -38.57
C VAL A 39 -26.39 15.72 -38.01
N ALA A 40 -25.84 16.59 -38.87
CA ALA A 40 -25.00 17.71 -38.44
C ALA A 40 -25.75 18.67 -37.49
N ARG A 41 -27.02 19.00 -37.80
CA ARG A 41 -27.88 19.81 -36.92
C ARG A 41 -28.09 19.14 -35.57
N SER A 42 -28.44 17.85 -35.55
CA SER A 42 -28.66 17.10 -34.31
C SER A 42 -27.41 17.06 -33.43
N TRP A 43 -26.22 16.92 -34.02
CA TRP A 43 -24.96 16.96 -33.28
C TRP A 43 -24.65 18.35 -32.71
N ASN A 44 -24.94 19.43 -33.44
CA ASN A 44 -24.79 20.79 -32.92
C ASN A 44 -25.71 21.04 -31.72
N GLU A 45 -26.97 20.63 -31.82
CA GLU A 45 -27.93 20.71 -30.72
C GLU A 45 -27.43 19.94 -29.49
N GLN A 46 -26.93 18.70 -29.67
CA GLN A 46 -26.36 17.92 -28.57
C GLN A 46 -25.12 18.57 -27.96
N ALA A 47 -24.25 19.17 -28.78
CA ALA A 47 -23.06 19.86 -28.31
C ALA A 47 -23.42 21.11 -27.48
N ASP A 48 -24.40 21.89 -27.92
CA ASP A 48 -24.87 23.07 -27.18
C ASP A 48 -25.56 22.70 -25.88
N VAL A 49 -26.37 21.64 -25.89
CA VAL A 49 -26.95 21.06 -24.69
C VAL A 49 -25.84 20.64 -23.73
N ALA A 50 -24.82 19.91 -24.20
CA ALA A 50 -23.69 19.47 -23.37
C ALA A 50 -22.91 20.66 -22.77
N ARG A 51 -22.63 21.70 -23.56
CA ARG A 51 -22.00 22.94 -23.08
C ARG A 51 -22.84 23.60 -21.98
N SER A 52 -24.16 23.69 -22.17
CA SER A 52 -25.06 24.27 -21.16
C SER A 52 -25.05 23.48 -19.84
N TYR A 53 -25.00 22.15 -19.90
CA TYR A 53 -24.91 21.29 -18.72
C TYR A 53 -23.55 21.40 -18.02
N LEU A 54 -22.46 21.50 -18.78
CA LEU A 54 -21.13 21.74 -18.22
C LEU A 54 -21.06 23.09 -17.49
N ASP A 55 -21.63 24.15 -18.07
CA ASP A 55 -21.74 25.46 -17.42
C ASP A 55 -22.57 25.40 -16.15
N LYS A 56 -23.72 24.71 -16.18
CA LYS A 56 -24.57 24.50 -15.01
C LYS A 56 -23.85 23.72 -13.91
N ALA A 57 -23.10 22.68 -14.26
CA ALA A 57 -22.29 21.90 -13.34
C ALA A 57 -21.17 22.75 -12.73
N GLY A 58 -20.45 23.53 -13.55
CA GLY A 58 -19.40 24.45 -13.10
C GLY A 58 -19.92 25.50 -12.13
N ARG A 59 -21.09 26.12 -12.42
CA ARG A 59 -21.76 27.06 -11.50
C ARG A 59 -22.16 26.39 -10.18
N LYS A 60 -22.69 25.16 -10.23
CA LYS A 60 -23.06 24.39 -9.02
C LYS A 60 -21.82 24.08 -8.18
N MET A 61 -20.73 23.60 -8.80
CA MET A 61 -19.46 23.33 -8.13
C MET A 61 -18.89 24.59 -7.47
N LYS A 62 -18.88 25.72 -8.20
CA LYS A 62 -18.43 27.02 -7.66
C LYS A 62 -19.27 27.45 -6.46
N LYS A 63 -20.61 27.42 -6.57
CA LYS A 63 -21.53 27.76 -5.47
C LYS A 63 -21.22 26.96 -4.19
N TRP A 64 -21.04 25.64 -4.31
CA TRP A 64 -20.75 24.79 -3.15
C TRP A 64 -19.33 24.98 -2.59
N ALA A 65 -18.35 25.16 -3.47
CA ALA A 65 -16.96 25.39 -3.07
C ALA A 65 -16.79 26.74 -2.36
N ASP A 66 -17.48 27.79 -2.83
CA ASP A 66 -17.38 29.14 -2.27
C ASP A 66 -18.23 29.33 -1.02
N LYS A 67 -19.30 28.53 -0.82
CA LYS A 67 -20.20 28.62 0.36
C LYS A 67 -19.48 28.63 1.72
N ARG A 68 -18.34 27.95 1.83
CA ARG A 68 -17.55 27.84 3.07
C ARG A 68 -16.23 28.62 3.03
N ARG A 69 -15.92 29.32 1.93
CA ARG A 69 -14.70 30.12 1.80
C ARG A 69 -14.98 31.52 2.35
N ARG A 70 -14.09 31.99 3.23
CA ARG A 70 -14.08 33.39 3.68
C ARG A 70 -12.92 34.09 2.96
N PRO A 71 -13.13 35.29 2.38
CA PRO A 71 -12.01 36.08 1.92
C PRO A 71 -11.10 36.37 3.13
N LYS A 72 -9.80 36.17 2.94
CA LYS A 72 -8.79 36.50 3.92
C LYS A 72 -7.87 37.51 3.27
N GLU A 73 -7.63 38.62 3.96
CA GLU A 73 -6.64 39.60 3.56
C GLU A 73 -5.76 39.89 4.76
N TYR A 74 -4.51 40.22 4.50
CA TYR A 74 -3.51 40.51 5.50
C TYR A 74 -2.78 41.79 5.13
N ASN A 75 -2.38 42.55 6.14
CA ASN A 75 -1.61 43.77 5.99
C ASN A 75 -0.10 43.49 6.14
N LEU A 76 0.70 44.47 5.74
CA LEU A 76 2.14 44.43 5.98
C LEU A 76 2.40 44.50 7.48
N GLY A 77 3.29 43.63 7.98
CA GLY A 77 3.59 43.50 9.41
C GLY A 77 2.70 42.53 10.18
N ASP A 78 1.59 42.03 9.60
CA ASP A 78 0.76 41.02 10.27
C ASP A 78 1.56 39.74 10.53
N MET A 79 1.44 39.20 11.74
CA MET A 79 2.05 37.93 12.12
C MET A 79 1.17 36.76 11.67
N VAL A 80 1.76 35.82 10.93
CA VAL A 80 1.04 34.67 10.41
C VAL A 80 1.78 33.35 10.63
N MET A 81 1.01 32.30 10.85
CA MET A 81 1.50 30.92 10.85
C MET A 81 1.40 30.35 9.43
N LEU A 82 2.52 29.83 8.92
CA LEU A 82 2.61 29.18 7.62
C LEU A 82 2.23 27.70 7.73
N LYS A 83 1.25 27.26 6.94
CA LYS A 83 0.87 25.85 6.84
C LYS A 83 1.92 25.06 6.06
N LEU A 84 2.54 24.06 6.69
CA LEU A 84 3.49 23.18 6.02
C LEU A 84 2.77 22.01 5.35
N LEU A 85 3.01 21.83 4.05
CA LEU A 85 2.51 20.71 3.27
C LEU A 85 3.70 19.86 2.81
N PRO A 86 3.92 18.67 3.38
CA PRO A 86 5.10 17.83 3.10
C PRO A 86 5.31 17.52 1.62
N GLN A 87 4.22 17.44 0.84
CA GLN A 87 4.26 17.19 -0.60
C GLN A 87 4.79 18.38 -1.42
N GLN A 88 4.57 19.62 -0.94
CA GLN A 88 4.92 20.84 -1.66
C GLN A 88 6.36 21.28 -1.39
N PHE A 89 6.90 20.97 -0.21
CA PHE A 89 8.22 21.43 0.21
C PHE A 89 9.26 20.31 0.11
N LYS A 90 10.21 20.44 -0.83
CA LYS A 90 11.28 19.44 -1.06
C LYS A 90 12.05 19.10 0.22
N SER A 91 12.32 20.10 1.06
CA SER A 91 13.05 19.97 2.33
C SER A 91 12.38 19.00 3.32
N PHE A 92 11.07 18.79 3.19
CA PHE A 92 10.30 17.93 4.08
C PHE A 92 9.96 16.55 3.50
N ARG A 93 10.37 16.25 2.24
CA ARG A 93 10.06 14.95 1.62
C ARG A 93 10.71 13.75 2.33
N LYS A 94 11.85 13.98 2.99
CA LYS A 94 12.59 12.95 3.75
C LYS A 94 12.10 12.79 5.18
N VAL A 95 11.29 13.73 5.68
CA VAL A 95 10.80 13.74 7.06
C VAL A 95 9.40 13.13 7.08
N HIS A 96 9.14 12.21 8.02
CA HIS A 96 7.83 11.59 8.16
C HIS A 96 6.75 12.64 8.42
N LYS A 97 5.57 12.52 7.79
CA LYS A 97 4.49 13.53 7.85
C LYS A 97 4.02 13.82 9.28
N GLY A 98 4.08 12.83 10.17
CA GLY A 98 3.71 12.98 11.58
C GLY A 98 4.72 13.80 12.40
N LEU A 99 5.95 13.95 11.93
CA LEU A 99 7.01 14.75 12.57
C LEU A 99 7.05 16.20 12.04
N ILE A 100 6.31 16.48 10.97
CA ILE A 100 6.21 17.81 10.38
C ILE A 100 5.05 18.54 11.04
N ARG A 101 5.37 19.69 11.66
CA ARG A 101 4.34 20.55 12.23
C ARG A 101 3.37 20.98 11.15
N ARG A 102 2.07 20.95 11.47
CA ARG A 102 1.04 21.40 10.54
C ARG A 102 1.17 22.88 10.18
N TYR A 103 1.65 23.69 11.12
CA TYR A 103 1.94 25.10 10.96
C TYR A 103 3.28 25.47 11.62
N GLU A 104 3.99 26.41 11.03
CA GLU A 104 5.28 26.95 11.50
C GLU A 104 5.21 28.49 11.54
N GLY A 105 5.93 29.11 12.46
CA GLY A 105 5.88 30.56 12.68
C GLY A 105 5.71 30.91 14.16
N PRO A 106 5.38 32.17 14.48
CA PRO A 106 4.84 33.18 13.57
C PRO A 106 5.90 33.88 12.71
N PHE A 107 5.52 34.30 11.51
CA PHE A 107 6.36 35.07 10.59
C PHE A 107 5.64 36.35 10.15
N PRO A 108 6.34 37.50 10.05
CA PRO A 108 5.74 38.74 9.59
C PRO A 108 5.57 38.73 8.06
N ILE A 109 4.51 39.40 7.60
CA ILE A 109 4.29 39.67 6.18
C ILE A 109 5.09 40.90 5.75
N VAL A 110 6.02 40.69 4.81
CA VAL A 110 6.92 41.74 4.29
C VAL A 110 6.35 42.44 3.07
N ALA A 111 5.64 41.70 2.20
CA ALA A 111 5.08 42.27 0.97
C ALA A 111 3.84 41.52 0.47
N LYS A 112 2.92 42.23 -0.17
CA LYS A 112 1.83 41.62 -0.98
C LYS A 112 2.31 41.53 -2.44
N VAL A 113 2.67 40.34 -2.89
CA VAL A 113 3.28 40.09 -4.21
C VAL A 113 2.23 39.95 -5.32
N GLY A 114 1.00 39.59 -4.96
CA GLY A 114 -0.14 39.51 -5.88
C GLY A 114 -1.47 39.60 -5.14
N LYS A 115 -2.58 39.43 -5.87
CA LYS A 115 -3.94 39.54 -5.29
C LYS A 115 -4.17 38.62 -4.07
N VAL A 116 -3.58 37.43 -4.10
CA VAL A 116 -3.76 36.37 -3.10
C VAL A 116 -2.45 35.78 -2.60
N SER A 117 -1.32 36.46 -2.84
CA SER A 117 0.03 35.94 -2.53
C SER A 117 0.82 36.95 -1.70
N TYR A 118 1.37 36.49 -0.59
CA TYR A 118 2.13 37.29 0.36
C TYR A 118 3.55 36.74 0.53
N ARG A 119 4.53 37.63 0.67
CA ARG A 119 5.92 37.31 1.00
C ARG A 119 6.11 37.40 2.51
N LEU A 120 6.63 36.34 3.10
CA LEU A 120 6.95 36.26 4.53
C LEU A 120 8.45 36.47 4.77
N GLU A 121 8.79 36.99 5.94
CA GLU A 121 10.16 36.96 6.44
C GLU A 121 10.44 35.59 7.05
N LEU A 122 11.16 34.74 6.33
CA LEU A 122 11.50 33.40 6.80
C LEU A 122 12.92 33.40 7.38
N PRO A 123 13.16 32.68 8.50
CA PRO A 123 14.50 32.43 9.00
C PRO A 123 15.38 31.78 7.93
N PRO A 124 16.69 32.12 7.85
CA PRO A 124 17.63 31.51 6.88
C PRO A 124 17.69 29.98 6.92
N LYS A 125 17.26 29.38 8.04
CA LYS A 125 17.20 27.93 8.28
C LYS A 125 16.10 27.25 7.47
N LEU A 126 15.01 27.95 7.14
CA LEU A 126 13.90 27.42 6.34
C LEU A 126 14.18 27.68 4.86
N LYS A 127 14.82 26.73 4.19
CA LYS A 127 15.12 26.75 2.74
C LYS A 127 13.84 26.52 1.90
N ILE A 128 12.88 27.43 1.99
CA ILE A 128 11.59 27.42 1.28
C ILE A 128 11.43 28.79 0.61
N HIS A 129 10.82 28.82 -0.58
CA HIS A 129 10.54 30.08 -1.26
C HIS A 129 9.55 30.94 -0.44
N PRO A 130 9.83 32.23 -0.17
CA PRO A 130 9.13 33.01 0.85
C PRO A 130 7.75 33.53 0.44
N VAL A 131 7.28 33.23 -0.78
CA VAL A 131 5.99 33.72 -1.30
C VAL A 131 4.94 32.61 -1.24
N PHE A 132 3.83 32.88 -0.55
CA PHE A 132 2.79 31.90 -0.28
C PHE A 132 1.40 32.44 -0.63
N HIS A 133 0.53 31.52 -1.10
CA HIS A 133 -0.87 31.81 -1.31
C HIS A 133 -1.59 31.97 0.04
N VAL A 134 -2.55 32.89 0.12
CA VAL A 134 -3.32 33.27 1.32
C VAL A 134 -3.97 32.08 2.05
N SER A 135 -4.31 31.01 1.32
CA SER A 135 -4.89 29.79 1.89
C SER A 135 -3.91 28.97 2.76
N LEU A 136 -2.61 29.23 2.63
CA LEU A 136 -1.56 28.60 3.45
C LEU A 136 -1.24 29.42 4.70
N LEU A 137 -1.84 30.59 4.87
CA LEU A 137 -1.60 31.48 5.99
C LEU A 137 -2.75 31.38 7.00
N LYS A 138 -2.39 31.43 8.29
CA LYS A 138 -3.32 31.54 9.41
C LYS A 138 -2.89 32.74 10.25
N PRO A 139 -3.80 33.66 10.62
CA PRO A 139 -3.43 34.77 11.49
C PRO A 139 -2.89 34.25 12.82
N HIS A 140 -1.85 34.91 13.33
CA HIS A 140 -1.33 34.73 14.66
C HIS A 140 -1.67 35.97 15.50
N TYR A 141 -2.11 35.75 16.72
CA TYR A 141 -2.38 36.79 17.69
C TYR A 141 -1.67 36.41 18.97
N ASP A 142 -0.83 37.31 19.49
CA ASP A 142 -0.13 37.08 20.74
C ASP A 142 -1.13 37.10 21.91
N ASP A 143 -0.99 36.13 22.81
CA ASP A 143 -1.74 36.11 24.07
C ASP A 143 -1.02 37.02 25.07
N LYS A 144 -1.61 38.19 25.36
CA LYS A 144 -0.98 39.21 26.23
C LYS A 144 -1.03 38.83 27.71
N GLU A 145 -1.89 37.89 28.10
CA GLU A 145 -2.06 37.45 29.50
C GLU A 145 -1.11 36.30 29.85
N ASP A 146 -0.80 35.42 28.88
CA ASP A 146 0.17 34.34 29.03
C ASP A 146 1.11 34.28 27.81
N PRO A 147 2.24 35.02 27.85
CA PRO A 147 3.22 35.04 26.77
C PRO A 147 3.83 33.66 26.47
N SER A 148 3.87 32.76 27.46
CA SER A 148 4.47 31.43 27.32
C SER A 148 3.61 30.48 26.50
N ARG A 149 2.29 30.75 26.40
CA ARG A 149 1.33 29.94 25.66
C ARG A 149 1.59 29.91 24.14
N GLY A 150 2.20 30.98 23.62
CA GLY A 150 2.60 31.09 22.21
C GLY A 150 3.94 30.41 21.91
N GLU A 151 4.74 30.12 22.94
CA GLU A 151 6.07 29.56 22.78
C GLU A 151 6.00 28.04 22.60
N SER A 152 6.58 27.56 21.50
CA SER A 152 6.68 26.12 21.29
C SER A 152 7.93 25.57 21.96
N HIS A 153 7.76 24.79 23.03
CA HIS A 153 8.88 24.06 23.67
C HIS A 153 9.49 22.93 22.83
N ARG A 154 8.93 22.63 21.65
CA ARG A 154 9.49 21.64 20.73
C ARG A 154 10.58 22.27 19.87
N ALA A 155 11.64 21.52 19.57
CA ALA A 155 12.66 21.94 18.62
C ALA A 155 12.08 22.18 17.20
N PRO A 156 12.61 23.12 16.41
CA PRO A 156 12.16 23.35 15.04
C PRO A 156 12.49 22.15 14.13
N THR A 157 11.55 21.74 13.28
CA THR A 157 11.65 20.50 12.47
C THR A 157 12.75 20.56 11.39
N ALA A 158 13.31 21.73 11.08
CA ALA A 158 14.29 21.92 10.00
C ALA A 158 15.74 22.10 10.47
N VAL A 159 16.06 21.75 11.72
CA VAL A 159 17.44 21.86 12.24
C VAL A 159 18.21 20.59 11.90
N VAL A 160 18.99 20.64 10.81
CA VAL A 160 20.15 19.76 10.64
C VAL A 160 21.35 20.54 11.16
N ARG A 161 21.64 20.39 12.44
CA ARG A 161 23.01 20.54 12.94
C ARG A 161 23.46 19.15 13.36
N SER A 162 24.58 18.71 12.81
CA SER A 162 25.42 17.73 13.49
C SER A 162 25.73 18.32 14.86
N TYR A 163 25.25 17.66 15.91
CA TYR A 163 25.75 17.94 17.24
C TYR A 163 26.94 17.00 17.44
N ASP A 164 28.14 17.52 17.25
CA ASP A 164 29.31 17.00 17.95
C ASP A 164 29.15 17.47 19.39
N LYS A 165 28.49 16.67 20.22
CA LYS A 165 28.58 16.73 21.67
C LYS A 165 28.33 15.34 22.22
N GLU A 166 29.41 14.73 22.69
CA GLU A 166 29.37 13.56 23.55
C GLU A 166 28.37 13.81 24.68
N ALA A 167 27.43 12.89 24.84
CA ALA A 167 26.48 12.92 25.92
C ALA A 167 27.12 12.24 27.13
N GLU A 168 27.67 13.04 28.05
CA GLU A 168 27.90 12.59 29.42
C GLU A 168 26.56 12.36 30.12
N TYR A 169 26.37 11.10 30.53
CA TYR A 169 25.59 10.62 31.67
C TYR A 169 24.28 11.32 32.05
N VAL A 170 23.15 10.65 31.78
CA VAL A 170 21.98 10.66 32.66
C VAL A 170 21.50 9.23 32.91
N LEU A 171 21.91 8.72 34.07
CA LEU A 171 21.33 7.71 34.96
C LEU A 171 20.28 6.72 34.39
N SER A 172 20.73 5.47 34.27
CA SER A 172 20.14 4.21 34.75
C SER A 172 18.62 4.19 35.01
N ASP A 173 17.90 3.47 34.13
CA ASP A 173 16.78 2.53 34.46
C ASP A 173 15.90 2.17 33.25
N LYS A 174 16.26 2.54 32.02
CA LYS A 174 15.59 2.06 30.79
C LYS A 174 16.55 1.64 29.67
N ILE A 175 17.73 1.12 30.02
CA ILE A 175 18.73 0.61 29.07
C ILE A 175 18.75 -0.93 29.15
N GLU A 176 17.64 -1.55 28.81
CA GLU A 176 17.66 -2.88 28.20
C GLU A 176 16.64 -2.86 27.06
N ARG A 177 17.06 -3.26 25.85
CA ARG A 177 16.26 -3.39 24.60
C ARG A 177 16.19 -2.20 23.63
N ARG A 178 17.28 -1.47 23.41
CA ARG A 178 17.53 -0.91 22.06
C ARG A 178 18.78 -1.52 21.46
N ARG A 179 18.65 -2.78 21.01
CA ARG A 179 19.57 -3.32 20.01
C ARG A 179 19.36 -2.51 18.73
N VAL A 180 20.44 -2.01 18.15
CA VAL A 180 20.42 -1.33 16.85
C VAL A 180 19.92 -2.33 15.83
N SER A 181 18.70 -2.16 15.34
CA SER A 181 18.15 -3.00 14.31
C SER A 181 18.82 -2.68 12.96
N GLN A 182 19.22 -3.71 12.23
CA GLN A 182 19.84 -3.56 10.91
C GLN A 182 18.97 -4.22 9.85
N GLN A 183 18.74 -3.52 8.74
CA GLN A 183 18.08 -4.09 7.58
C GLN A 183 19.12 -4.59 6.59
N ARG A 184 19.08 -5.88 6.24
CA ARG A 184 20.03 -6.53 5.33
C ARG A 184 19.29 -7.16 4.15
N ARG A 185 19.86 -7.04 2.95
CA ARG A 185 19.37 -7.78 1.79
C ARG A 185 19.88 -9.22 1.87
N ILE A 186 19.00 -10.19 1.63
CA ILE A 186 19.33 -11.61 1.57
C ILE A 186 18.67 -12.19 0.31
N ASP A 187 19.45 -12.98 -0.42
CA ASP A 187 18.99 -13.72 -1.60
C ASP A 187 18.99 -15.22 -1.26
N ILE A 188 17.84 -15.88 -1.42
CA ILE A 188 17.64 -17.30 -1.10
C ILE A 188 17.32 -18.06 -2.39
N ARG A 189 17.93 -19.24 -2.62
CA ARG A 189 17.61 -20.08 -3.79
C ARG A 189 16.41 -20.96 -3.49
N ASN A 190 15.39 -20.94 -4.35
CA ASN A 190 14.28 -21.88 -4.27
C ASN A 190 14.65 -23.25 -4.86
N LYS A 191 13.75 -24.24 -4.77
CA LYS A 191 13.96 -25.59 -5.31
C LYS A 191 14.11 -25.66 -6.84
N HIS A 192 13.78 -24.57 -7.55
CA HIS A 192 13.93 -24.43 -8.99
C HIS A 192 15.23 -23.71 -9.39
N GLY A 193 16.08 -23.36 -8.41
CA GLY A 193 17.32 -22.63 -8.64
C GLY A 193 17.14 -21.12 -8.83
N GLU A 194 15.93 -20.60 -8.71
CA GLU A 194 15.63 -19.17 -8.85
C GLU A 194 15.99 -18.42 -7.56
N LYS A 195 16.47 -17.19 -7.72
CA LYS A 195 16.77 -16.29 -6.61
C LYS A 195 15.50 -15.62 -6.07
N LEU A 196 15.25 -15.78 -4.78
CA LEU A 196 14.24 -15.09 -4.00
C LEU A 196 14.90 -13.95 -3.20
N ALA A 197 14.63 -12.71 -3.59
CA ALA A 197 15.20 -11.52 -2.98
C ALA A 197 14.35 -11.06 -1.78
N GLY A 198 14.99 -10.83 -0.64
CA GLY A 198 14.32 -10.39 0.58
C GLY A 198 15.14 -9.43 1.43
N ILE A 199 14.47 -8.88 2.44
CA ILE A 199 15.03 -7.94 3.40
C ILE A 199 14.78 -8.49 4.80
N LEU A 200 15.87 -8.76 5.52
CA LEU A 200 15.90 -9.14 6.91
C LEU A 200 15.93 -7.89 7.79
N HIS A 201 14.99 -7.78 8.72
CA HIS A 201 15.03 -6.89 9.88
C HIS A 201 15.65 -7.69 11.04
N GLU A 202 16.93 -7.46 11.29
CA GLU A 202 17.68 -8.20 12.30
C GLU A 202 17.62 -7.45 13.64
N THR A 203 17.06 -8.08 14.66
CA THR A 203 16.99 -7.54 16.04
C THR A 203 17.93 -8.29 17.00
N GLY A 204 18.62 -9.33 16.50
CA GLY A 204 19.36 -10.30 17.30
C GLY A 204 18.48 -11.30 18.06
N SER A 205 17.18 -11.37 17.74
CA SER A 205 16.31 -12.44 18.23
C SER A 205 16.66 -13.78 17.59
N THR A 206 16.50 -14.86 18.35
CA THR A 206 16.53 -16.25 17.83
C THR A 206 15.25 -16.62 17.10
N GLU A 207 14.20 -15.81 17.23
CA GLU A 207 12.92 -15.97 16.55
C GLU A 207 12.80 -15.03 15.36
N ILE A 208 12.20 -15.53 14.28
CA ILE A 208 11.94 -14.77 13.06
C ILE A 208 10.50 -14.97 12.56
N VAL A 209 9.90 -13.89 12.04
CA VAL A 209 8.62 -13.94 11.33
C VAL A 209 8.83 -13.75 9.84
N ILE A 210 8.26 -14.63 9.02
CA ILE A 210 8.34 -14.52 7.56
C ILE A 210 7.05 -13.89 7.01
N ILE A 211 7.19 -12.87 6.18
CA ILE A 211 6.11 -12.01 5.70
C ILE A 211 6.01 -12.09 4.17
N CYS A 212 4.84 -12.49 3.68
CA CYS A 212 4.57 -12.82 2.28
C CYS A 212 3.59 -11.82 1.64
N HIS A 213 3.92 -11.35 0.43
CA HIS A 213 3.09 -10.39 -0.29
C HIS A 213 1.99 -11.04 -1.15
N GLY A 214 1.07 -10.20 -1.64
CA GLY A 214 -0.05 -10.60 -2.49
C GLY A 214 0.24 -10.70 -3.99
N TYR A 215 -0.83 -10.81 -4.78
CA TYR A 215 -0.80 -10.94 -6.23
C TYR A 215 -0.17 -9.72 -6.92
N ARG A 216 0.88 -9.94 -7.74
CA ARG A 216 1.62 -8.88 -8.45
C ARG A 216 2.05 -7.73 -7.52
N SER A 217 2.42 -8.07 -6.30
CA SER A 217 2.90 -7.15 -5.28
C SER A 217 4.42 -7.32 -5.10
N SER A 218 4.95 -6.80 -4.00
CA SER A 218 6.35 -6.96 -3.61
C SER A 218 6.49 -6.84 -2.10
N LYS A 219 7.62 -7.28 -1.57
CA LYS A 219 8.07 -7.13 -0.18
C LYS A 219 8.07 -5.68 0.31
N ASP A 220 8.18 -4.71 -0.58
CA ASP A 220 8.26 -3.28 -0.27
C ASP A 220 6.89 -2.58 -0.23
N ARG A 221 5.80 -3.34 -0.44
CA ARG A 221 4.43 -2.82 -0.41
C ARG A 221 3.85 -2.86 1.01
N ILE A 222 2.83 -2.05 1.25
CA ILE A 222 1.96 -2.24 2.41
C ILE A 222 1.08 -3.50 2.21
N PRO A 223 0.67 -4.19 3.27
CA PRO A 223 1.04 -3.96 4.68
C PRO A 223 2.40 -4.57 5.08
N MET A 224 3.13 -5.25 4.19
CA MET A 224 4.34 -6.02 4.52
C MET A 224 5.42 -5.20 5.25
N VAL A 225 5.73 -3.98 4.79
CA VAL A 225 6.72 -3.11 5.43
C VAL A 225 6.32 -2.67 6.84
N ASN A 226 5.02 -2.48 7.09
CA ASN A 226 4.49 -2.08 8.38
C ASN A 226 4.52 -3.23 9.38
N LEU A 227 4.15 -4.44 8.92
CA LEU A 227 4.24 -5.65 9.72
C LEU A 227 5.68 -5.93 10.14
N ALA A 228 6.64 -5.82 9.22
CA ALA A 228 8.05 -6.04 9.52
C ALA A 228 8.57 -5.03 10.56
N ALA A 229 8.23 -3.74 10.41
CA ALA A 229 8.58 -2.71 11.37
C ALA A 229 7.92 -2.92 12.75
N ALA A 230 6.71 -3.45 12.79
CA ALA A 230 6.03 -3.74 14.05
C ALA A 230 6.73 -4.87 14.84
N PHE A 231 7.09 -5.96 14.17
CA PHE A 231 7.87 -7.03 14.80
C PHE A 231 9.27 -6.55 15.23
N GLU A 232 9.93 -5.74 14.41
CA GLU A 232 11.22 -5.12 14.74
C GLU A 232 11.13 -4.27 16.03
N ASN A 233 10.05 -3.50 16.22
CA ASN A 233 9.81 -2.70 17.42
C ASN A 233 9.56 -3.57 18.68
N GLU A 234 8.99 -4.76 18.51
CA GLU A 234 8.85 -5.74 19.60
C GLU A 234 10.12 -6.57 19.84
N GLY A 235 11.18 -6.32 19.05
CA GLY A 235 12.44 -7.04 19.16
C GLY A 235 12.45 -8.42 18.50
N ILE A 236 11.46 -8.76 17.68
CA ILE A 236 11.41 -10.00 16.90
C ILE A 236 11.97 -9.74 15.51
N SER A 237 12.87 -10.62 15.03
CA SER A 237 13.42 -10.48 13.68
C SER A 237 12.30 -10.73 12.65
N ALA A 238 12.33 -10.03 11.52
CA ALA A 238 11.33 -10.20 10.47
C ALA A 238 11.98 -10.30 9.09
N PHE A 239 11.50 -11.22 8.26
CA PHE A 239 11.95 -11.35 6.88
C PHE A 239 10.79 -11.21 5.92
N ARG A 240 10.89 -10.26 4.99
CA ARG A 240 9.94 -10.11 3.89
C ARG A 240 10.68 -10.30 2.58
N PHE A 241 10.08 -11.02 1.64
CA PHE A 241 10.71 -11.37 0.39
C PHE A 241 9.75 -11.31 -0.78
N ASP A 242 10.30 -11.21 -1.97
CA ASP A 242 9.56 -11.32 -3.21
C ASP A 242 9.47 -12.79 -3.60
N PHE A 243 8.25 -13.30 -3.81
CA PHE A 243 8.06 -14.61 -4.44
C PHE A 243 8.70 -14.64 -5.83
N ALA A 244 8.99 -15.83 -6.36
CA ALA A 244 9.51 -15.95 -7.71
C ALA A 244 8.64 -15.12 -8.69
N CYS A 245 9.29 -14.46 -9.64
CA CYS A 245 8.67 -13.63 -10.68
C CYS A 245 8.05 -12.29 -10.19
N ASN A 246 8.30 -11.90 -8.94
CA ASN A 246 7.84 -10.63 -8.39
C ASN A 246 9.04 -9.79 -7.92
N GLY A 247 8.86 -8.47 -7.88
CA GLY A 247 9.85 -7.52 -7.38
C GLY A 247 11.27 -7.77 -7.93
N ASP A 248 12.21 -8.03 -7.03
CA ASP A 248 13.63 -8.25 -7.33
C ASP A 248 14.01 -9.74 -7.48
N SER A 249 13.04 -10.65 -7.40
CA SER A 249 13.23 -12.10 -7.54
C SER A 249 13.24 -12.55 -9.00
N GLU A 250 13.98 -13.62 -9.27
CA GLU A 250 14.04 -14.27 -10.58
C GLU A 250 12.75 -15.05 -10.88
N GLY A 251 12.58 -15.46 -12.14
CA GLY A 251 11.46 -16.27 -12.61
C GLY A 251 10.56 -15.56 -13.64
N SER A 252 9.61 -16.29 -14.22
CA SER A 252 8.61 -15.79 -15.19
C SER A 252 7.20 -15.82 -14.63
N PHE A 253 6.50 -14.69 -14.65
CA PHE A 253 5.19 -14.55 -14.00
C PHE A 253 4.17 -15.59 -14.49
N GLN A 254 3.44 -16.20 -13.56
CA GLN A 254 2.33 -17.11 -13.82
C GLN A 254 1.07 -16.65 -13.06
N TYR A 255 -0.09 -16.82 -13.69
CA TYR A 255 -1.37 -16.33 -13.14
C TYR A 255 -1.84 -17.11 -11.90
N GLY A 256 -1.85 -18.44 -12.02
CA GLY A 256 -1.75 -19.37 -10.90
C GLY A 256 -0.29 -19.72 -10.67
N ASN A 257 -0.01 -20.35 -9.53
CA ASN A 257 1.29 -20.77 -8.98
C ASN A 257 1.19 -20.84 -7.44
N TYR A 258 -0.01 -21.05 -6.87
CA TYR A 258 -0.21 -20.97 -5.41
C TYR A 258 0.62 -22.03 -4.68
N ARG A 259 0.68 -23.23 -5.25
CA ARG A 259 1.48 -24.34 -4.71
C ARG A 259 2.98 -24.08 -4.83
N ARG A 260 3.40 -23.48 -5.95
CA ARG A 260 4.80 -23.11 -6.19
C ARG A 260 5.25 -22.00 -5.24
N GLU A 261 4.41 -20.99 -4.98
CA GLU A 261 4.72 -19.97 -3.98
C GLU A 261 4.79 -20.55 -2.56
N ALA A 262 4.00 -21.59 -2.24
CA ALA A 262 4.17 -22.32 -0.99
C ALA A 262 5.52 -23.08 -0.95
N ASP A 263 5.99 -23.58 -2.10
CA ASP A 263 7.32 -24.19 -2.20
C ASP A 263 8.45 -23.13 -2.06
N ASP A 264 8.26 -21.93 -2.60
CA ASP A 264 9.17 -20.79 -2.40
C ASP A 264 9.26 -20.41 -0.91
N LEU A 265 8.10 -20.30 -0.25
CA LEU A 265 8.05 -20.05 1.19
C LEU A 265 8.77 -21.14 1.98
N HIS A 266 8.65 -22.40 1.57
CA HIS A 266 9.37 -23.51 2.19
C HIS A 266 10.89 -23.39 2.08
N ALA A 267 11.40 -22.95 0.92
CA ALA A 267 12.83 -22.67 0.76
C ALA A 267 13.29 -21.55 1.71
N VAL A 268 12.48 -20.51 1.91
CA VAL A 268 12.78 -19.43 2.86
C VAL A 268 12.75 -19.91 4.31
N VAL A 269 11.76 -20.71 4.71
CA VAL A 269 11.67 -21.29 6.06
C VAL A 269 12.91 -22.16 6.34
N HIS A 270 13.25 -23.06 5.42
CA HIS A 270 14.41 -23.94 5.58
C HIS A 270 15.74 -23.21 5.59
N TYR A 271 15.87 -22.10 4.84
CA TYR A 271 17.05 -21.25 4.91
C TYR A 271 17.27 -20.74 6.35
N PHE A 272 16.22 -20.24 7.01
CA PHE A 272 16.36 -19.74 8.38
C PHE A 272 16.52 -20.83 9.42
N PHE A 273 15.97 -22.03 9.20
CA PHE A 273 16.31 -23.19 10.02
C PHE A 273 17.80 -23.55 9.92
N ALA A 274 18.39 -23.48 8.73
CA ALA A 274 19.83 -23.70 8.54
C ALA A 274 20.69 -22.62 9.24
N GLU A 275 20.19 -21.38 9.29
CA GLU A 275 20.78 -20.27 10.06
C GLU A 275 20.48 -20.35 11.58
N LYS A 276 19.89 -21.46 12.06
CA LYS A 276 19.55 -21.73 13.47
C LYS A 276 18.56 -20.72 14.08
N LEU A 277 17.73 -20.09 13.25
CA LEU A 277 16.61 -19.28 13.70
C LEU A 277 15.34 -20.14 13.78
N SER A 278 14.52 -19.87 14.79
CA SER A 278 13.18 -20.43 14.92
C SER A 278 12.17 -19.56 14.16
N VAL A 279 11.43 -20.15 13.22
CA VAL A 279 10.34 -19.43 12.53
C VAL A 279 9.12 -19.38 13.44
N ALA A 280 8.94 -18.25 14.12
CA ALA A 280 7.86 -18.06 15.09
C ALA A 280 6.48 -18.02 14.41
N ALA A 281 6.39 -17.43 13.21
CA ALA A 281 5.17 -17.39 12.42
C ALA A 281 5.43 -17.11 10.94
N ILE A 282 4.46 -17.51 10.11
CA ILE A 282 4.35 -17.06 8.71
C ILE A 282 3.11 -16.17 8.56
N VAL A 283 3.28 -15.00 7.93
CA VAL A 283 2.23 -14.01 7.72
C VAL A 283 2.06 -13.77 6.23
N GLY A 284 0.85 -13.88 5.70
CA GLY A 284 0.57 -13.71 4.28
C GLY A 284 -0.56 -12.72 4.03
N HIS A 285 -0.33 -11.76 3.13
CA HIS A 285 -1.36 -10.81 2.68
C HIS A 285 -1.95 -11.19 1.32
N SER A 286 -3.27 -11.07 1.19
CA SER A 286 -4.00 -11.31 -0.06
C SER A 286 -3.71 -12.71 -0.61
N LYS A 287 -3.16 -12.82 -1.83
CA LYS A 287 -2.66 -14.09 -2.37
C LYS A 287 -1.64 -14.77 -1.46
N GLY A 288 -0.77 -14.02 -0.79
CA GLY A 288 0.16 -14.55 0.20
C GLY A 288 -0.57 -15.20 1.39
N GLY A 289 -1.76 -14.72 1.74
CA GLY A 289 -2.64 -15.33 2.74
C GLY A 289 -3.11 -16.73 2.35
N ASN A 290 -3.38 -16.96 1.06
CA ASN A 290 -3.63 -18.30 0.54
C ASN A 290 -2.40 -19.19 0.61
N VAL A 291 -1.23 -18.63 0.25
CA VAL A 291 0.04 -19.35 0.22
C VAL A 291 0.41 -19.87 1.61
N VAL A 292 0.31 -19.05 2.66
CA VAL A 292 0.63 -19.49 4.02
C VAL A 292 -0.31 -20.56 4.56
N LEU A 293 -1.59 -20.56 4.14
CA LEU A 293 -2.52 -21.65 4.49
C LEU A 293 -2.21 -22.94 3.74
N LEU A 294 -1.89 -22.85 2.44
CA LEU A 294 -1.43 -23.99 1.64
C LEU A 294 -0.10 -24.54 2.12
N TYR A 295 0.77 -23.68 2.63
CA TYR A 295 2.01 -24.05 3.27
C TYR A 295 1.74 -24.89 4.52
N ALA A 296 0.90 -24.37 5.41
CA ALA A 296 0.54 -25.02 6.66
C ALA A 296 -0.14 -26.38 6.46
N SER A 297 -0.91 -26.54 5.38
CA SER A 297 -1.53 -27.81 5.05
C SER A 297 -0.58 -28.86 4.47
N ARG A 298 0.66 -28.47 4.10
CA ARG A 298 1.63 -29.33 3.39
C ARG A 298 2.88 -29.64 4.21
N TYR A 299 3.43 -28.66 4.91
CA TYR A 299 4.80 -28.75 5.44
C TYR A 299 4.91 -28.94 6.96
N ASN A 300 3.85 -28.70 7.73
CA ASN A 300 3.72 -29.05 9.16
C ASN A 300 4.88 -28.62 10.09
N ASP A 301 5.75 -27.72 9.65
CA ASP A 301 7.00 -27.31 10.31
C ASP A 301 6.92 -25.89 10.93
N VAL A 302 5.85 -25.16 10.62
CA VAL A 302 5.51 -23.89 11.27
C VAL A 302 4.08 -23.98 11.83
N HIS A 303 3.94 -23.74 13.14
CA HIS A 303 2.69 -23.94 13.87
C HIS A 303 1.91 -22.65 14.18
N THR A 304 2.35 -21.50 13.67
CA THR A 304 1.63 -20.22 13.80
C THR A 304 1.51 -19.56 12.42
N VAL A 305 0.28 -19.35 11.98
CA VAL A 305 -0.02 -18.88 10.62
C VAL A 305 -0.98 -17.70 10.69
N VAL A 306 -0.70 -16.65 9.91
CA VAL A 306 -1.55 -15.46 9.83
C VAL A 306 -1.93 -15.20 8.38
N ASN A 307 -3.22 -15.38 8.09
CA ASN A 307 -3.86 -15.07 6.82
C ASN A 307 -4.51 -13.68 6.87
N VAL A 308 -3.99 -12.72 6.11
CA VAL A 308 -4.55 -11.36 6.02
C VAL A 308 -5.21 -11.17 4.66
N SER A 309 -6.53 -10.99 4.62
CA SER A 309 -7.30 -10.78 3.38
C SER A 309 -7.14 -11.87 2.30
N GLY A 310 -6.91 -13.12 2.68
CA GLY A 310 -6.86 -14.26 1.74
C GLY A 310 -8.23 -14.58 1.12
N ARG A 311 -8.23 -15.24 -0.05
CA ARG A 311 -9.45 -15.61 -0.78
C ARG A 311 -9.75 -17.10 -0.68
N PHE A 312 -10.88 -17.48 -0.11
CA PHE A 312 -11.31 -18.87 -0.03
C PHE A 312 -11.72 -19.44 -1.39
N ASP A 313 -12.62 -18.77 -2.12
CA ASP A 313 -13.08 -19.24 -3.44
C ASP A 313 -12.25 -18.61 -4.57
N LEU A 314 -11.23 -19.33 -5.03
CA LEU A 314 -10.31 -18.86 -6.06
C LEU A 314 -10.95 -18.71 -7.45
N ARG A 315 -12.15 -19.23 -7.68
CA ARG A 315 -12.90 -19.05 -8.94
C ARG A 315 -13.46 -17.63 -9.08
N ARG A 316 -13.70 -16.95 -7.96
CA ARG A 316 -14.24 -15.59 -7.94
C ARG A 316 -13.24 -14.56 -8.47
N GLY A 317 -13.78 -13.51 -9.09
CA GLY A 317 -13.01 -12.37 -9.60
C GLY A 317 -12.22 -12.61 -10.89
N ILE A 318 -12.21 -13.84 -11.44
CA ILE A 318 -11.50 -14.15 -12.68
C ILE A 318 -12.18 -13.48 -13.89
N GLU A 319 -13.50 -13.57 -14.00
CA GLU A 319 -14.25 -12.97 -15.13
C GLU A 319 -14.06 -11.45 -15.19
N GLY A 320 -14.09 -10.75 -14.05
CA GLY A 320 -13.83 -9.31 -14.01
C GLY A 320 -12.44 -8.91 -14.50
N ARG A 321 -11.49 -9.84 -14.50
CA ARG A 321 -10.09 -9.63 -14.90
C ARG A 321 -9.78 -10.10 -16.31
N LEU A 322 -10.31 -11.26 -16.72
CA LEU A 322 -10.02 -11.90 -18.01
C LEU A 322 -11.13 -11.68 -19.05
N GLY A 323 -12.27 -11.16 -18.62
CA GLY A 323 -13.49 -11.01 -19.41
C GLY A 323 -14.34 -12.28 -19.40
N LYS A 324 -15.52 -12.18 -20.02
CA LYS A 324 -16.44 -13.30 -20.24
C LYS A 324 -15.81 -14.38 -21.12
N ASP A 325 -16.25 -15.61 -20.90
CA ASP A 325 -15.80 -16.80 -21.63
C ASP A 325 -14.26 -16.92 -21.71
N PHE A 326 -13.58 -16.58 -20.60
CA PHE A 326 -12.13 -16.64 -20.55
C PHE A 326 -11.61 -18.07 -20.76
N ILE A 327 -12.37 -19.09 -20.36
CA ILE A 327 -12.01 -20.50 -20.56
C ILE A 327 -12.04 -20.84 -22.05
N GLY A 328 -13.13 -20.55 -22.77
CA GLY A 328 -13.24 -20.82 -24.20
C GLY A 328 -12.15 -20.09 -25.00
N ARG A 329 -11.93 -18.82 -24.68
CA ARG A 329 -10.88 -18.00 -25.31
C ARG A 329 -9.46 -18.51 -25.06
N ILE A 330 -9.16 -19.02 -23.87
CA ILE A 330 -7.85 -19.63 -23.58
C ILE A 330 -7.71 -20.95 -24.35
N LYS A 331 -8.74 -21.80 -24.38
CA LYS A 331 -8.70 -23.06 -25.14
C LYS A 331 -8.50 -22.83 -26.64
N GLN A 332 -9.10 -21.79 -27.20
CA GLN A 332 -8.96 -21.45 -28.61
C GLN A 332 -7.59 -20.84 -28.95
N ASN A 333 -7.10 -19.92 -28.10
CA ASN A 333 -5.93 -19.09 -28.42
C ASN A 333 -4.65 -19.52 -27.67
N GLY A 334 -4.72 -20.55 -26.84
CA GLY A 334 -3.67 -21.01 -25.92
C GLY A 334 -3.45 -20.11 -24.70
N SER A 335 -3.76 -18.81 -24.80
CA SER A 335 -3.59 -17.85 -23.69
C SER A 335 -4.42 -16.58 -23.84
N ILE A 336 -4.53 -15.82 -22.75
CA ILE A 336 -5.09 -14.46 -22.73
C ILE A 336 -4.02 -13.48 -22.25
N ASP A 337 -3.78 -12.42 -23.04
CA ASP A 337 -2.96 -11.29 -22.63
C ASP A 337 -3.81 -10.29 -21.82
N VAL A 338 -3.43 -10.05 -20.57
CA VAL A 338 -4.02 -8.99 -19.76
C VAL A 338 -3.26 -7.70 -20.01
N ARG A 339 -3.99 -6.65 -20.36
CA ARG A 339 -3.44 -5.36 -20.79
C ARG A 339 -3.86 -4.25 -19.84
N ASN A 340 -2.97 -3.29 -19.61
CA ASN A 340 -3.30 -2.10 -18.83
C ASN A 340 -4.15 -1.10 -19.64
N ARG A 341 -4.56 0.00 -18.99
CA ARG A 341 -5.35 1.07 -19.63
C ARG A 341 -4.68 1.72 -20.85
N ARG A 342 -3.38 1.52 -21.05
CA ARG A 342 -2.61 2.02 -22.20
C ARG A 342 -2.44 0.96 -23.30
N GLY A 343 -3.06 -0.22 -23.16
CA GLY A 343 -2.99 -1.32 -24.12
C GLY A 343 -1.71 -2.17 -24.05
N LYS A 344 -0.78 -1.85 -23.14
CA LYS A 344 0.45 -2.64 -22.94
C LYS A 344 0.11 -3.94 -22.22
N ILE A 345 0.63 -5.06 -22.73
CA ILE A 345 0.52 -6.37 -22.07
C ILE A 345 1.27 -6.29 -20.74
N GLU A 346 0.54 -6.56 -19.66
CA GLU A 346 1.10 -6.64 -18.32
C GLU A 346 1.55 -8.05 -17.98
N TYR A 347 0.76 -9.05 -18.37
CA TYR A 347 1.06 -10.46 -18.20
C TYR A 347 0.18 -11.31 -19.10
N ARG A 348 0.57 -12.58 -19.26
CA ARG A 348 -0.15 -13.60 -20.03
C ARG A 348 -0.69 -14.68 -19.10
N VAL A 349 -1.92 -15.10 -19.35
CA VAL A 349 -2.58 -16.22 -18.65
C VAL A 349 -2.65 -17.40 -19.61
N THR A 350 -1.88 -18.45 -19.32
CA THR A 350 -1.94 -19.73 -20.03
C THR A 350 -3.00 -20.64 -19.42
N GLU A 351 -3.43 -21.67 -20.16
CA GLU A 351 -4.32 -22.70 -19.63
C GLU A 351 -3.76 -23.35 -18.37
N GLU A 352 -2.49 -23.76 -18.40
CA GLU A 352 -1.79 -24.34 -17.24
C GLU A 352 -1.89 -23.44 -16.00
N SER A 353 -1.51 -22.15 -16.14
CA SER A 353 -1.52 -21.21 -15.03
C SER A 353 -2.95 -20.94 -14.51
N LEU A 354 -3.96 -20.93 -15.39
CA LEU A 354 -5.34 -20.77 -14.98
C LEU A 354 -5.83 -22.02 -14.23
N MET A 355 -5.51 -23.21 -14.73
CA MET A 355 -5.92 -24.47 -14.13
C MET A 355 -5.25 -24.69 -12.78
N ASP A 356 -4.01 -24.27 -12.56
CA ASP A 356 -3.40 -24.31 -11.22
C ASP A 356 -4.26 -23.54 -10.19
N ARG A 357 -4.69 -22.32 -10.54
CA ARG A 357 -5.59 -21.52 -9.69
C ARG A 357 -6.94 -22.21 -9.47
N LEU A 358 -7.58 -22.68 -10.54
CA LEU A 358 -8.94 -23.25 -10.46
C LEU A 358 -8.98 -24.60 -9.72
N THR A 359 -7.90 -25.36 -9.77
CA THR A 359 -7.76 -26.66 -9.09
C THR A 359 -7.19 -26.54 -7.67
N THR A 360 -6.82 -25.33 -7.23
CA THR A 360 -6.37 -25.11 -5.86
C THR A 360 -7.59 -25.07 -4.94
N ASP A 361 -7.79 -26.15 -4.18
CA ASP A 361 -8.89 -26.28 -3.22
C ASP A 361 -8.47 -25.78 -1.84
N MET A 362 -8.87 -24.55 -1.52
CA MET A 362 -8.60 -23.95 -0.21
C MET A 362 -9.38 -24.64 0.92
N ARG A 363 -10.55 -25.24 0.64
CA ARG A 363 -11.32 -25.96 1.66
C ARG A 363 -10.55 -27.19 2.12
N ALA A 364 -10.11 -28.02 1.16
CA ALA A 364 -9.31 -29.19 1.44
C ALA A 364 -8.03 -28.81 2.19
N ALA A 365 -7.33 -27.75 1.74
CA ALA A 365 -6.14 -27.26 2.43
C ALA A 365 -6.42 -26.89 3.90
N CYS A 366 -7.50 -26.13 4.17
CA CYS A 366 -7.88 -25.75 5.53
C CYS A 366 -8.15 -26.94 6.44
N GLN A 367 -8.86 -27.95 5.92
CA GLN A 367 -9.19 -29.16 6.67
C GLN A 367 -7.96 -30.03 6.96
N SER A 368 -6.92 -29.95 6.13
CA SER A 368 -5.65 -30.66 6.32
C SER A 368 -4.67 -29.96 7.25
N ILE A 369 -4.93 -28.72 7.67
CA ILE A 369 -4.07 -28.03 8.66
C ILE A 369 -4.16 -28.77 9.99
N GLN A 370 -2.99 -29.11 10.57
CA GLN A 370 -2.90 -29.83 11.83
C GLN A 370 -3.55 -29.05 12.99
N GLN A 371 -4.13 -29.77 13.95
CA GLN A 371 -4.85 -29.17 15.08
C GLN A 371 -3.96 -28.32 16.01
N ASN A 372 -2.67 -28.65 16.10
CA ASN A 372 -1.68 -27.89 16.86
C ASN A 372 -1.26 -26.58 16.16
N CYS A 373 -1.59 -26.41 14.87
CA CYS A 373 -1.28 -25.20 14.12
C CYS A 373 -2.34 -24.12 14.43
N ARG A 374 -1.89 -23.02 15.02
CA ARG A 374 -2.72 -21.85 15.35
C ARG A 374 -2.84 -20.95 14.13
N VAL A 375 -4.06 -20.68 13.69
CA VAL A 375 -4.32 -19.82 12.53
C VAL A 375 -5.11 -18.58 12.93
N LEU A 376 -4.59 -17.41 12.58
CA LEU A 376 -5.33 -16.14 12.61
C LEU A 376 -5.74 -15.76 11.20
N THR A 377 -7.02 -15.42 11.00
CA THR A 377 -7.48 -14.69 9.82
C THR A 377 -7.88 -13.28 10.20
N ILE A 378 -7.33 -12.29 9.51
CA ILE A 378 -7.72 -10.88 9.63
C ILE A 378 -8.29 -10.42 8.30
N HIS A 379 -9.45 -9.76 8.33
CA HIS A 379 -10.10 -9.23 7.12
C HIS A 379 -10.64 -7.81 7.32
N GLY A 380 -10.52 -6.97 6.31
CA GLY A 380 -11.11 -5.63 6.31
C GLY A 380 -12.59 -5.64 5.93
N SER A 381 -13.44 -4.96 6.68
CA SER A 381 -14.89 -4.97 6.40
C SER A 381 -15.30 -4.23 5.12
N MET A 382 -14.40 -3.43 4.55
CA MET A 382 -14.58 -2.67 3.31
C MET A 382 -13.61 -3.14 2.23
N ASP A 383 -13.18 -4.41 2.29
CA ASP A 383 -12.34 -5.02 1.27
C ASP A 383 -13.15 -5.26 -0.02
N GLU A 384 -12.99 -4.35 -0.98
CA GLU A 384 -13.65 -4.44 -2.30
C GLU A 384 -12.97 -5.45 -3.24
N MET A 385 -11.80 -5.98 -2.87
CA MET A 385 -11.03 -6.90 -3.69
C MET A 385 -11.38 -8.34 -3.34
N VAL A 386 -11.36 -8.68 -2.06
CA VAL A 386 -11.69 -10.01 -1.53
C VAL A 386 -12.87 -9.86 -0.57
N PRO A 387 -14.05 -10.40 -0.92
CA PRO A 387 -15.23 -10.31 -0.06
C PRO A 387 -14.98 -10.88 1.34
N ILE A 388 -15.62 -10.29 2.35
CA ILE A 388 -15.47 -10.70 3.75
C ILE A 388 -15.96 -12.13 4.01
N GLU A 389 -16.88 -12.64 3.18
CA GLU A 389 -17.40 -14.00 3.29
C GLU A 389 -16.28 -15.04 3.12
N ASP A 390 -15.24 -14.73 2.33
CA ASP A 390 -14.08 -15.61 2.20
C ASP A 390 -13.37 -15.82 3.56
N ALA A 391 -13.29 -14.80 4.41
CA ALA A 391 -12.74 -14.90 5.76
C ALA A 391 -13.59 -15.80 6.68
N MET A 392 -14.91 -15.71 6.53
CA MET A 392 -15.86 -16.55 7.27
C MET A 392 -15.77 -18.01 6.83
N GLU A 393 -15.53 -18.29 5.54
CA GLU A 393 -15.32 -19.65 5.06
C GLU A 393 -14.05 -20.27 5.66
N PHE A 394 -12.93 -19.53 5.74
CA PHE A 394 -11.74 -20.04 6.44
C PHE A 394 -12.03 -20.43 7.89
N ALA A 395 -12.77 -19.59 8.62
CA ALA A 395 -13.13 -19.85 10.01
C ALA A 395 -14.00 -21.10 10.22
N LYS A 396 -14.75 -21.53 9.20
CA LYS A 396 -15.58 -22.74 9.27
C LYS A 396 -14.76 -24.03 9.18
N TYR A 397 -13.64 -24.02 8.47
CA TYR A 397 -12.93 -25.24 8.08
C TYR A 397 -11.58 -25.44 8.77
N ILE A 398 -11.04 -24.40 9.42
CA ILE A 398 -9.78 -24.49 10.17
C ILE A 398 -10.10 -24.73 11.65
N HIS A 399 -9.55 -25.80 12.22
CA HIS A 399 -9.88 -26.24 13.58
C HIS A 399 -9.43 -25.26 14.68
N ASN A 400 -8.15 -24.90 14.70
CA ASN A 400 -7.57 -23.98 15.69
C ASN A 400 -7.45 -22.58 15.08
N HIS A 401 -8.60 -21.91 14.99
CA HIS A 401 -8.75 -20.67 14.23
C HIS A 401 -9.25 -19.51 15.07
N ARG A 402 -8.76 -18.31 14.75
CA ARG A 402 -9.32 -17.05 15.20
C ARG A 402 -9.60 -16.15 14.01
N LEU A 403 -10.80 -15.55 13.96
CA LEU A 403 -11.17 -14.53 12.98
C LEU A 403 -11.22 -13.15 13.63
N ILE A 404 -10.61 -12.15 12.98
CA ILE A 404 -10.72 -10.74 13.32
C ILE A 404 -11.19 -9.97 12.08
N VAL A 405 -12.24 -9.16 12.25
CA VAL A 405 -12.72 -8.26 11.20
C VAL A 405 -12.42 -6.82 11.62
N ILE A 406 -11.55 -6.14 10.88
CA ILE A 406 -11.23 -4.74 11.11
C ILE A 406 -12.27 -3.88 10.41
N GLN A 407 -13.08 -3.18 11.21
CA GLN A 407 -14.15 -2.34 10.70
C GLN A 407 -13.58 -1.20 9.86
N ARG A 408 -14.18 -0.95 8.70
CA ARG A 408 -13.84 0.13 7.74
C ARG A 408 -12.46 -0.02 7.07
N ALA A 409 -11.74 -1.11 7.30
CA ALA A 409 -10.49 -1.38 6.60
C ALA A 409 -10.74 -1.86 5.16
N ASP A 410 -9.95 -1.32 4.24
CA ASP A 410 -9.84 -1.73 2.85
C ASP A 410 -8.85 -2.89 2.69
N HIS A 411 -8.68 -3.39 1.46
CA HIS A 411 -7.81 -4.55 1.16
C HIS A 411 -6.35 -4.38 1.60
N GLU A 412 -5.84 -3.14 1.53
CA GLU A 412 -4.45 -2.79 1.86
C GLU A 412 -4.32 -2.24 3.30
N TYR A 413 -5.43 -2.15 4.03
CA TYR A 413 -5.50 -1.58 5.38
C TYR A 413 -4.94 -0.16 5.46
N THR A 414 -5.10 0.66 4.41
CA THR A 414 -4.45 1.96 4.21
C THR A 414 -4.55 2.90 5.42
N PHE A 415 -5.66 2.86 6.14
CA PHE A 415 -5.92 3.67 7.34
C PHE A 415 -5.94 2.88 8.66
N HIS A 416 -5.61 1.58 8.60
CA HIS A 416 -5.70 0.64 9.72
C HIS A 416 -4.42 -0.22 9.84
N LEU A 417 -3.28 0.26 9.32
CA LEU A 417 -2.01 -0.46 9.35
C LEU A 417 -1.54 -0.76 10.78
N ASP A 418 -1.68 0.21 11.69
CA ASP A 418 -1.26 0.04 13.09
C ASP A 418 -2.17 -0.95 13.83
N GLU A 419 -3.48 -0.90 13.56
CA GLU A 419 -4.46 -1.83 14.12
C GLU A 419 -4.22 -3.27 13.61
N LEU A 420 -4.00 -3.42 12.30
CA LEU A 420 -3.59 -4.69 11.70
C LEU A 420 -2.31 -5.21 12.37
N ALA A 421 -1.28 -4.38 12.46
CA ALA A 421 0.01 -4.78 13.04
C ALA A 421 -0.14 -5.21 14.50
N SER A 422 -0.90 -4.47 15.31
CA SER A 422 -1.17 -4.81 16.70
C SER A 422 -1.82 -6.19 16.83
N PHE A 423 -2.87 -6.49 16.05
CA PHE A 423 -3.53 -7.80 16.11
C PHE A 423 -2.63 -8.96 15.69
N VAL A 424 -1.79 -8.74 14.66
CA VAL A 424 -0.84 -9.76 14.19
C VAL A 424 0.24 -10.03 15.24
N VAL A 425 0.87 -8.98 15.75
CA VAL A 425 1.90 -9.07 16.79
C VAL A 425 1.37 -9.75 18.06
N ASP A 426 0.21 -9.31 18.56
CA ASP A 426 -0.42 -9.88 19.75
C ASP A 426 -0.68 -11.37 19.61
N PHE A 427 -1.10 -11.82 18.43
CA PHE A 427 -1.39 -13.23 18.18
C PHE A 427 -0.13 -14.10 18.18
N VAL A 428 0.95 -13.58 17.59
CA VAL A 428 2.25 -14.27 17.55
C VAL A 428 2.83 -14.36 18.97
N ASN A 429 2.89 -13.25 19.71
CA ASN A 429 3.45 -13.21 21.06
C ASN A 429 2.71 -14.09 22.08
N LYS A 430 1.38 -14.15 22.02
CA LYS A 430 0.57 -15.01 22.91
C LYS A 430 0.82 -16.51 22.71
N GLY A 431 1.42 -16.92 21.58
CA GLY A 431 1.86 -18.30 21.36
C GLY A 431 3.13 -18.65 22.12
N SER A 432 4.08 -17.72 22.17
CA SER A 432 5.39 -17.90 22.78
C SER A 432 5.30 -18.05 24.30
N GLU A 433 4.34 -17.39 24.96
CA GLU A 433 4.10 -17.51 26.41
C GLU A 433 3.60 -18.90 26.83
N HIS A 434 2.74 -19.55 26.03
CA HIS A 434 2.28 -20.91 26.31
C HIS A 434 3.38 -21.97 26.12
N SER A 435 4.30 -21.74 25.19
CA SER A 435 5.48 -22.61 24.97
C SER A 435 6.51 -22.50 26.10
N LEU A 436 6.70 -21.32 26.68
CA LEU A 436 7.59 -21.11 27.84
C LEU A 436 7.04 -21.78 29.12
N LEU A 437 5.71 -21.81 29.28
CA LEU A 437 5.06 -22.50 30.41
C LEU A 437 5.09 -24.03 30.27
N SER A 438 4.97 -24.58 29.04
CA SER A 438 5.12 -26.02 28.83
C SER A 438 6.57 -26.48 28.97
N GLY A 439 7.54 -25.68 28.51
CA GLY A 439 8.98 -25.97 28.67
C GLY A 439 9.43 -25.99 30.14
N ARG A 440 8.92 -25.06 30.96
CA ARG A 440 9.15 -25.08 32.42
C ARG A 440 8.50 -26.27 33.13
N ALA A 441 7.34 -26.73 32.67
CA ALA A 441 6.70 -27.91 33.23
C ALA A 441 7.51 -29.20 32.94
N ASP A 442 8.09 -29.31 31.75
CA ASP A 442 8.96 -30.45 31.39
C ASP A 442 10.31 -30.41 32.10
N GLU A 443 10.89 -29.23 32.35
CA GLU A 443 12.10 -29.09 33.18
C GLU A 443 11.87 -29.47 34.64
N ILE A 444 10.70 -29.13 35.21
CA ILE A 444 10.33 -29.49 36.59
C ILE A 444 10.03 -30.99 36.71
N LEU A 445 9.54 -31.65 35.65
CA LEU A 445 9.34 -33.09 35.61
C LEU A 445 10.66 -33.87 35.43
N ARG A 446 11.65 -33.30 34.74
CA ARG A 446 12.99 -33.91 34.58
C ARG A 446 13.90 -33.73 35.79
N SER A 447 13.61 -32.78 36.69
CA SER A 447 14.36 -32.62 37.95
C SER A 447 13.81 -33.48 39.11
N ARG A 448 12.85 -34.37 38.85
CA ARG A 448 12.20 -35.23 39.85
C ARG A 448 12.32 -36.74 39.57
N PHE A 449 13.18 -37.16 38.64
CA PHE A 449 13.52 -38.56 38.42
C PHE A 449 15.03 -38.76 38.31
#